data_AF-A0AAU1T966-F1
#
_entry.id   AF-A0AAU1T966-F1
#
_cell.length_a   1.000
_cell.length_b   1.000
_cell.length_c   1.000
_cell.angle_alpha   90.00
_cell.angle_beta   90.00
_cell.angle_gamma   90.00
#
_symmetry.space_group_name_H-M   'P 1'
#
loop_
_entity.id
_entity.type
_entity.pdbx_description
1 polymer ?
#
loop_
_entity_poly.entity_id
_entity_poly.type
_entity_poly.pdbx_seq_one_letter_code
_entity_poly.pdbx_strand_id
1 'polypeptide(L)'
;MSTAVACVTALAGVPASADDGGDASKLSAQQLADDAKKELLDAKSLHIVLKNNSTGPADAQSPAVLDLALDQDGNCAGSLTMGTGGAKGGTVELIKRGDELWMKPDTTFWKSQVTGAAGERAAQLYNGRYVHGSANDGLLRTLGDTCDLTAFQARLDGGPSSAPPEKLTKGKETKVDGTDVVPVSGRNDGSEVVLFITSKDPHRLVRATEKMGDLKTAMTLTDYNRPVPTATPSKEDSVDVSKIQNLSPEATPPQAAAPDRAAW
;
A
#
# COMPACT_ATOMS: atom_id res chain seq x y z
N MET A 1 7.46 -13.05 -6.61
CA MET A 1 8.67 -12.23 -6.74
C MET A 1 8.23 -10.81 -6.44
N SER A 2 8.61 -10.29 -5.28
CA SER A 2 8.16 -9.00 -4.77
C SER A 2 8.58 -7.88 -5.72
N THR A 3 7.63 -7.18 -6.34
CA THR A 3 7.82 -5.78 -6.73
C THR A 3 7.89 -4.98 -5.43
N ALA A 4 9.05 -5.05 -4.78
CA ALA A 4 9.41 -4.11 -3.74
C ALA A 4 9.34 -2.73 -4.39
N VAL A 5 8.46 -1.87 -3.88
CA VAL A 5 8.52 -0.43 -4.15
C VAL A 5 9.89 0.01 -3.64
N ALA A 6 10.86 0.14 -4.55
CA ALA A 6 12.22 0.55 -4.24
C ALA A 6 12.32 2.09 -4.16
N CYS A 7 11.18 2.78 -4.02
CA CYS A 7 11.12 4.23 -3.83
C CYS A 7 11.84 4.73 -2.57
N VAL A 8 12.26 3.86 -1.64
CA VAL A 8 12.61 4.29 -0.27
C VAL A 8 13.99 3.85 0.21
N THR A 9 14.78 3.30 -0.68
CA THR A 9 16.16 2.91 -0.41
C THR A 9 17.11 4.10 -0.49
N ALA A 10 16.67 5.20 -1.10
CA ALA A 10 17.41 6.45 -1.23
C ALA A 10 17.63 7.23 0.09
N LEU A 11 17.06 6.73 1.20
CA LEU A 11 17.07 7.38 2.52
C LEU A 11 18.04 6.70 3.50
N ALA A 12 18.97 5.89 3.00
CA ALA A 12 20.06 5.32 3.79
C ALA A 12 21.20 6.35 3.92
N GLY A 13 21.05 7.31 4.82
CA GLY A 13 22.05 8.34 5.16
C GLY A 13 22.63 8.17 6.57
N VAL A 14 23.91 8.51 6.73
CA VAL A 14 24.67 8.60 8.00
C VAL A 14 24.09 9.69 8.91
N PRO A 15 24.18 9.57 10.25
CA PRO A 15 23.55 10.52 11.17
C PRO A 15 24.14 11.93 10.97
N ALA A 16 23.29 12.86 10.51
CA ALA A 16 23.59 14.28 10.46
C ALA A 16 23.00 14.98 11.70
N SER A 17 23.79 15.88 12.29
CA SER A 17 23.37 16.73 13.41
C SER A 17 22.23 17.64 12.97
N ALA A 18 21.20 17.74 13.80
CA ALA A 18 20.08 18.67 13.62
C ALA A 18 20.60 20.11 13.59
N ASP A 19 20.38 20.80 12.48
CA ASP A 19 20.48 22.27 12.39
C ASP A 19 19.05 22.81 12.45
N ASP A 20 18.86 23.93 13.15
CA ASP A 20 17.56 24.55 13.37
C ASP A 20 16.92 24.92 12.02
N GLY A 21 15.69 24.40 11.79
CA GLY A 21 14.94 24.45 10.54
C GLY A 21 15.06 25.76 9.74
N GLY A 22 15.28 25.60 8.44
CA GLY A 22 15.59 26.68 7.53
C GLY A 22 15.05 26.47 6.11
N ASP A 23 15.35 27.43 5.24
CA ASP A 23 15.05 27.32 3.82
C ASP A 23 15.86 26.17 3.19
N ALA A 24 15.20 25.33 2.38
CA ALA A 24 15.83 24.19 1.73
C ALA A 24 17.09 24.57 0.95
N SER A 25 17.22 25.80 0.45
CA SER A 25 18.43 26.33 -0.23
C SER A 25 19.73 26.13 0.56
N LYS A 26 19.68 26.13 1.90
CA LYS A 26 20.84 25.96 2.79
C LYS A 26 21.23 24.49 3.00
N LEU A 27 20.33 23.56 2.74
CA LEU A 27 20.54 22.13 2.96
C LEU A 27 21.15 21.44 1.74
N SER A 28 21.97 20.42 1.99
CA SER A 28 22.43 19.51 0.94
C SER A 28 21.29 18.59 0.46
N ALA A 29 21.52 17.88 -0.66
CA ALA A 29 20.57 16.86 -1.15
C ALA A 29 20.32 15.76 -0.09
N GLN A 30 21.39 15.36 0.62
CA GLN A 30 21.32 14.32 1.64
C GLN A 30 20.53 14.79 2.86
N GLN A 31 20.82 15.98 3.39
CA GLN A 31 20.09 16.53 4.54
C GLN A 31 18.59 16.66 4.25
N LEU A 32 18.20 17.15 3.07
CA LEU A 32 16.78 17.19 2.69
C LEU A 32 16.14 15.81 2.67
N ALA A 33 16.84 14.81 2.12
CA ALA A 33 16.35 13.45 2.08
C ALA A 33 16.21 12.86 3.51
N ASP A 34 17.20 13.08 4.37
CA ASP A 34 17.20 12.61 5.76
C ASP A 34 16.07 13.26 6.58
N ASP A 35 15.85 14.57 6.44
CA ASP A 35 14.74 15.28 7.09
C ASP A 35 13.37 14.75 6.60
N ALA A 36 13.24 14.54 5.28
CA ALA A 36 12.03 13.97 4.70
C ALA A 36 11.78 12.53 5.17
N LYS A 37 12.83 11.72 5.32
CA LYS A 37 12.74 10.38 5.92
C LYS A 37 12.24 10.47 7.34
N LYS A 38 12.84 11.35 8.13
CA LYS A 38 12.50 11.55 9.54
C LYS A 38 11.03 11.94 9.70
N GLU A 39 10.56 12.94 8.96
CA GLU A 39 9.15 13.35 8.99
C GLU A 39 8.20 12.21 8.61
N LEU A 40 8.61 11.35 7.66
CA LEU A 40 7.82 10.19 7.25
C LEU A 40 7.78 9.09 8.31
N LEU A 41 8.90 8.81 8.98
CA LEU A 41 8.99 7.83 10.07
C LEU A 41 8.28 8.32 11.35
N ASP A 42 8.31 9.62 11.63
CA ASP A 42 7.69 10.23 12.81
C ASP A 42 6.19 10.49 12.61
N ALA A 43 5.66 10.35 11.38
CA ALA A 43 4.26 10.56 11.08
C ALA A 43 3.36 9.54 11.80
N LYS A 44 2.37 10.04 12.54
CA LYS A 44 1.34 9.24 13.21
C LYS A 44 0.24 8.77 12.27
N SER A 45 0.05 9.52 11.18
CA SER A 45 -0.91 9.22 10.13
C SER A 45 -0.51 9.89 8.83
N LEU A 46 -0.96 9.32 7.71
CA LEU A 46 -0.68 9.78 6.36
C LEU A 46 -1.87 9.50 5.45
N HIS A 47 -1.92 10.24 4.34
CA HIS A 47 -2.64 9.84 3.16
C HIS A 47 -1.63 9.48 2.06
N ILE A 48 -1.67 8.23 1.59
CA ILE A 48 -0.74 7.68 0.61
C ILE A 48 -1.51 7.34 -0.67
N VAL A 49 -1.05 7.91 -1.78
CA VAL A 49 -1.51 7.52 -3.12
C VAL A 49 -0.35 6.93 -3.90
N LEU A 50 -0.38 5.63 -4.15
CA LEU A 50 0.56 4.92 -5.01
C LEU A 50 -0.10 4.66 -6.37
N LYS A 51 0.63 4.96 -7.45
CA LYS A 51 0.23 4.63 -8.83
C LYS A 51 1.42 3.99 -9.54
N ASN A 52 1.20 2.87 -10.21
CA ASN A 52 2.17 2.32 -11.16
C ASN A 52 1.50 2.08 -12.51
N ASN A 53 2.29 2.14 -13.58
CA ASN A 53 1.83 1.90 -14.94
C ASN A 53 2.12 0.47 -15.41
N SER A 54 2.37 -0.48 -14.50
CA SER A 54 2.75 -1.82 -14.95
C SER A 54 1.59 -2.51 -15.65
N THR A 55 1.88 -3.04 -16.82
CA THR A 55 0.98 -3.90 -17.60
C THR A 55 1.54 -5.32 -17.72
N GLY A 56 2.52 -5.69 -16.89
CA GLY A 56 3.07 -7.04 -16.85
C GLY A 56 2.11 -8.03 -16.17
N PRO A 57 2.07 -9.30 -16.58
CA PRO A 57 1.30 -10.35 -15.89
C PRO A 57 1.73 -10.55 -14.43
N ALA A 58 3.02 -10.32 -14.14
CA ALA A 58 3.59 -10.42 -12.79
C ALA A 58 3.01 -9.38 -11.82
N ASP A 59 2.49 -8.27 -12.34
CA ASP A 59 1.97 -7.16 -11.53
C ASP A 59 0.45 -7.19 -11.40
N ALA A 60 -0.22 -8.21 -11.96
CA ALA A 60 -1.66 -8.42 -11.81
C ALA A 60 -2.07 -8.73 -10.35
N GLN A 61 -1.12 -9.09 -9.49
CA GLN A 61 -1.35 -9.36 -8.07
C GLN A 61 -1.03 -8.16 -7.16
N SER A 62 -0.46 -7.08 -7.70
CA SER A 62 -0.18 -5.86 -6.96
C SER A 62 -1.22 -4.78 -7.30
N PRO A 63 -1.55 -3.87 -6.37
CA PRO A 63 -2.39 -2.73 -6.71
C PRO A 63 -1.72 -1.86 -7.78
N ALA A 64 -2.43 -1.58 -8.87
CA ALA A 64 -2.03 -0.54 -9.83
C ALA A 64 -2.23 0.86 -9.22
N VAL A 65 -3.28 0.99 -8.39
CA VAL A 65 -3.55 2.18 -7.59
C VAL A 65 -3.83 1.76 -6.16
N LEU A 66 -3.19 2.42 -5.21
CA LEU A 66 -3.55 2.40 -3.78
C LEU A 66 -3.76 3.85 -3.36
N ASP A 67 -4.86 4.11 -2.66
CA ASP A 67 -5.26 5.44 -2.21
C ASP A 67 -5.85 5.27 -0.81
N LEU A 68 -5.03 5.47 0.23
CA LEU A 68 -5.38 5.15 1.62
C LEU A 68 -4.98 6.28 2.57
N ALA A 69 -5.90 6.68 3.44
CA ALA A 69 -5.57 7.32 4.70
C ALA A 69 -5.32 6.23 5.75
N LEU A 70 -4.23 6.31 6.51
CA LEU A 70 -3.84 5.31 7.51
C LEU A 70 -3.11 5.94 8.71
N ASP A 71 -3.18 5.28 9.86
CA ASP A 71 -2.52 5.70 11.10
C ASP A 71 -1.80 4.54 11.83
N GLN A 72 -0.99 4.90 12.83
CA GLN A 72 -0.22 3.96 13.65
C GLN A 72 -1.09 3.10 14.57
N ASP A 73 -2.33 3.49 14.83
CA ASP A 73 -3.31 2.69 15.57
C ASP A 73 -3.94 1.59 14.69
N GLY A 74 -3.52 1.51 13.42
CA GLY A 74 -3.96 0.52 12.45
C GLY A 74 -5.32 0.82 11.85
N ASN A 75 -5.80 2.06 11.94
CA ASN A 75 -6.99 2.49 11.22
C ASN A 75 -6.63 2.87 9.79
N CYS A 76 -7.52 2.57 8.84
CA CYS A 76 -7.40 3.07 7.48
C CYS A 76 -8.76 3.32 6.84
N ALA A 77 -8.77 4.14 5.80
CA ALA A 77 -9.91 4.33 4.91
C ALA A 77 -9.43 4.70 3.51
N GLY A 78 -10.02 4.12 2.48
CA GLY A 78 -9.72 4.46 1.09
C GLY A 78 -10.02 3.31 0.13
N SER A 79 -9.22 3.17 -0.93
CA SER A 79 -9.46 2.16 -1.95
C SER A 79 -8.19 1.65 -2.62
N LEU A 80 -8.31 0.48 -3.23
CA LEU A 80 -7.29 -0.09 -4.11
C LEU A 80 -7.91 -0.46 -5.45
N THR A 81 -7.12 -0.34 -6.51
CA THR A 81 -7.41 -0.89 -7.84
C THR A 81 -6.32 -1.88 -8.18
N MET A 82 -6.70 -3.12 -8.45
CA MET A 82 -5.75 -4.17 -8.80
C MET A 82 -5.10 -3.93 -10.16
N GLY A 83 -3.83 -4.32 -10.30
CA GLY A 83 -3.20 -4.46 -11.60
C GLY A 83 -3.87 -5.57 -12.42
N THR A 84 -3.67 -5.55 -13.73
CA THR A 84 -4.41 -6.44 -14.65
C THR A 84 -3.61 -6.92 -15.84
N GLY A 85 -2.35 -6.51 -15.96
CA GLY A 85 -1.59 -6.78 -17.17
C GLY A 85 -2.16 -6.09 -18.43
N GLY A 86 -2.84 -4.93 -18.30
CA GLY A 86 -3.36 -4.16 -19.44
C GLY A 86 -4.90 -4.10 -19.61
N ALA A 87 -5.68 -4.59 -18.63
CA ALA A 87 -7.15 -4.42 -18.58
C ALA A 87 -7.60 -3.46 -17.45
N LYS A 88 -8.91 -3.25 -17.26
CA LYS A 88 -9.40 -2.50 -16.09
C LYS A 88 -9.44 -3.41 -14.87
N GLY A 89 -8.76 -2.99 -13.80
CA GLY A 89 -8.69 -3.75 -12.55
C GLY A 89 -9.95 -3.69 -11.74
N GLY A 90 -10.14 -4.73 -10.91
CA GLY A 90 -11.13 -4.70 -9.86
C GLY A 90 -10.75 -3.72 -8.77
N THR A 91 -11.76 -3.02 -8.26
CA THR A 91 -11.63 -2.06 -7.17
C THR A 91 -12.14 -2.65 -5.86
N VAL A 92 -11.53 -2.22 -4.77
CA VAL A 92 -12.00 -2.52 -3.41
C VAL A 92 -11.88 -1.27 -2.55
N GLU A 93 -12.98 -0.89 -1.91
CA GLU A 93 -12.97 0.10 -0.84
C GLU A 93 -12.63 -0.60 0.48
N LEU A 94 -11.75 0.01 1.29
CA LEU A 94 -11.34 -0.51 2.60
C LEU A 94 -11.63 0.50 3.69
N ILE A 95 -12.13 0.00 4.82
CA ILE A 95 -12.23 0.72 6.08
C ILE A 95 -11.75 -0.25 7.17
N LYS A 96 -10.71 0.13 7.93
CA LYS A 96 -10.20 -0.65 9.07
C LYS A 96 -10.28 0.17 10.35
N ARG A 97 -10.74 -0.45 11.43
CA ARG A 97 -10.75 0.11 12.79
C ARG A 97 -10.20 -0.92 13.76
N GLY A 98 -8.94 -0.78 14.17
CA GLY A 98 -8.28 -1.79 15.01
C GLY A 98 -8.33 -3.18 14.35
N ASP A 99 -8.99 -4.15 14.98
CA ASP A 99 -9.15 -5.50 14.42
C ASP A 99 -10.35 -5.66 13.47
N GLU A 100 -11.22 -4.66 13.31
CA GLU A 100 -12.37 -4.77 12.38
C GLU A 100 -12.00 -4.24 10.99
N LEU A 101 -12.34 -5.01 9.94
CA LEU A 101 -12.13 -4.63 8.54
C LEU A 101 -13.43 -4.77 7.75
N TRP A 102 -13.78 -3.71 7.03
CA TRP A 102 -14.81 -3.69 6.00
C TRP A 102 -14.12 -3.56 4.64
N MET A 103 -14.38 -4.49 3.74
CA MET A 103 -13.99 -4.39 2.34
C MET A 103 -15.23 -4.38 1.45
N LYS A 104 -15.30 -3.51 0.46
CA LYS A 104 -16.38 -3.51 -0.54
C LYS A 104 -15.78 -3.69 -1.92
N PRO A 105 -15.66 -4.94 -2.39
CA PRO A 105 -15.10 -5.23 -3.70
C PRO A 105 -16.16 -5.03 -4.77
N ASP A 106 -15.72 -4.56 -5.94
CA ASP A 106 -16.56 -4.57 -7.12
C ASP A 106 -16.65 -5.96 -7.76
N THR A 107 -17.55 -6.08 -8.72
CA THR A 107 -17.76 -7.28 -9.53
C THR A 107 -16.47 -7.79 -10.20
N THR A 108 -15.63 -6.88 -10.68
CA THR A 108 -14.38 -7.21 -11.37
C THR A 108 -13.37 -7.80 -10.40
N PHE A 109 -13.28 -7.26 -9.20
CA PHE A 109 -12.43 -7.76 -8.13
C PHE A 109 -12.82 -9.19 -7.78
N TRP A 110 -14.10 -9.43 -7.50
CA TRP A 110 -14.59 -10.78 -7.18
C TRP A 110 -14.26 -11.81 -8.26
N LYS A 111 -14.47 -11.49 -9.53
CA LYS A 111 -14.17 -12.38 -10.66
C LYS A 111 -12.68 -12.61 -10.89
N SER A 112 -11.86 -11.62 -10.55
CA SER A 112 -10.40 -11.66 -10.76
C SER A 112 -9.66 -12.39 -9.63
N GLN A 113 -10.11 -12.22 -8.38
CA GLN A 113 -9.40 -12.71 -7.20
C GLN A 113 -9.95 -14.05 -6.69
N VAL A 114 -11.22 -14.36 -6.97
CA VAL A 114 -11.84 -15.63 -6.60
C VAL A 114 -12.07 -16.45 -7.85
N THR A 115 -11.49 -17.65 -7.90
CA THR A 115 -11.45 -18.46 -9.10
C THR A 115 -12.79 -19.15 -9.39
N GLY A 116 -13.10 -19.30 -10.68
CA GLY A 116 -14.24 -20.08 -11.17
C GLY A 116 -15.61 -19.57 -10.74
N ALA A 117 -16.57 -20.48 -10.62
CA ALA A 117 -17.97 -20.16 -10.31
C ALA A 117 -18.17 -19.49 -8.93
N ALA A 118 -17.19 -19.64 -8.01
CA ALA A 118 -17.23 -19.01 -6.71
C ALA A 118 -17.09 -17.48 -6.83
N GLY A 119 -16.23 -16.97 -7.71
CA GLY A 119 -16.07 -15.53 -7.93
C GLY A 119 -17.31 -14.89 -8.57
N GLU A 120 -17.93 -15.58 -9.53
CA GLU A 120 -19.21 -15.15 -10.12
C GLU A 120 -20.33 -15.10 -9.06
N ARG A 121 -20.41 -16.11 -8.20
CA ARG A 121 -21.39 -16.16 -7.11
C ARG A 121 -21.14 -15.07 -6.07
N ALA A 122 -19.89 -14.85 -5.67
CA ALA A 122 -19.52 -13.78 -4.75
C ALA A 122 -19.87 -12.40 -5.33
N ALA A 123 -19.58 -12.17 -6.60
CA ALA A 123 -19.93 -10.95 -7.29
C ALA A 123 -21.45 -10.69 -7.29
N GLN A 124 -22.27 -11.72 -7.43
CA GLN A 124 -23.74 -11.58 -7.37
C GLN A 124 -24.25 -11.36 -5.94
N LEU A 125 -23.74 -12.11 -4.97
CA LEU A 125 -24.22 -12.10 -3.59
C LEU A 125 -23.80 -10.85 -2.81
N TYR A 126 -22.62 -10.30 -3.11
CA TYR A 126 -22.01 -9.20 -2.35
C TYR A 126 -21.92 -7.90 -3.17
N ASN A 127 -22.60 -7.83 -4.31
CA ASN A 127 -22.61 -6.62 -5.12
C ASN A 127 -23.08 -5.41 -4.29
N GLY A 128 -22.24 -4.40 -4.20
CA GLY A 128 -22.55 -3.15 -3.50
C GLY A 128 -22.56 -3.25 -1.97
N ARG A 129 -22.17 -4.38 -1.37
CA ARG A 129 -22.14 -4.57 0.08
C ARG A 129 -20.71 -4.68 0.60
N TYR A 130 -20.49 -4.27 1.85
CA TYR A 130 -19.23 -4.51 2.55
C TYR A 130 -19.21 -5.94 3.07
N VAL A 131 -18.06 -6.58 2.96
CA VAL A 131 -17.68 -7.78 3.70
C VAL A 131 -16.98 -7.31 4.97
N HIS A 132 -17.49 -7.71 6.12
CA HIS A 132 -17.04 -7.28 7.43
C HIS A 132 -16.55 -8.48 8.26
N GLY A 133 -15.43 -8.32 8.95
CA GLY A 133 -14.93 -9.30 9.90
C GLY A 133 -13.62 -8.88 10.54
N SER A 134 -12.96 -9.81 11.22
CA SER A 134 -11.63 -9.57 11.78
C SER A 134 -10.61 -9.33 10.66
N ALA A 135 -9.73 -8.35 10.84
CA ALA A 135 -8.59 -8.08 9.96
C ALA A 135 -7.59 -9.25 9.95
N ASN A 136 -7.69 -10.18 10.90
CA ASN A 136 -6.90 -11.41 10.92
C ASN A 136 -7.58 -12.60 10.20
N ASP A 137 -8.81 -12.43 9.74
CA ASP A 137 -9.54 -13.45 9.01
C ASP A 137 -8.88 -13.73 7.65
N GLY A 138 -8.85 -14.98 7.19
CA GLY A 138 -8.01 -15.39 6.06
C GLY A 138 -8.27 -14.62 4.77
N LEU A 139 -9.53 -14.26 4.50
CA LEU A 139 -9.91 -13.44 3.33
C LEU A 139 -9.52 -11.97 3.48
N LEU A 140 -9.58 -11.45 4.70
CA LEU A 140 -9.42 -10.03 5.02
C LEU A 140 -7.96 -9.66 5.29
N ARG A 141 -7.15 -10.63 5.73
CA ARG A 141 -5.78 -10.42 6.20
C ARG A 141 -4.89 -9.66 5.23
N THR A 142 -4.81 -10.09 3.98
CA THR A 142 -3.91 -9.46 3.00
C THR A 142 -4.28 -7.99 2.77
N LEU A 143 -5.56 -7.65 2.79
CA LEU A 143 -6.02 -6.26 2.65
C LEU A 143 -5.82 -5.48 3.95
N GLY A 144 -6.06 -6.10 5.11
CA GLY A 144 -5.77 -5.52 6.41
C GLY A 144 -4.29 -5.16 6.59
N ASP A 145 -3.37 -5.99 6.10
CA ASP A 145 -1.93 -5.75 6.14
C ASP A 145 -1.51 -4.51 5.31
N THR A 146 -2.29 -4.12 4.28
CA THR A 146 -2.02 -2.90 3.49
C THR A 146 -2.29 -1.61 4.27
N CYS A 147 -3.01 -1.70 5.38
CA CYS A 147 -3.37 -0.57 6.24
C CYS A 147 -2.37 -0.33 7.38
N ASP A 148 -1.30 -1.11 7.46
CA ASP A 148 -0.31 -1.00 8.53
C ASP A 148 0.76 0.06 8.20
N LEU A 149 0.56 1.27 8.74
CA LEU A 149 1.50 2.38 8.60
C LEU A 149 2.85 2.06 9.25
N THR A 150 2.85 1.38 10.38
CA THR A 150 4.07 1.04 11.13
C THR A 150 4.91 0.03 10.35
N ALA A 151 4.28 -0.98 9.74
CA ALA A 151 4.97 -1.92 8.86
C ALA A 151 5.49 -1.25 7.59
N PHE A 152 4.75 -0.28 7.03
CA PHE A 152 5.24 0.54 5.93
C PHE A 152 6.49 1.32 6.35
N GLN A 153 6.44 2.07 7.45
CA GLN A 153 7.56 2.84 8.02
C GLN A 153 8.79 1.97 8.33
N ALA A 154 8.60 0.79 8.92
CA ALA A 154 9.67 -0.14 9.23
C ALA A 154 10.43 -0.63 7.98
N ARG A 155 9.73 -0.82 6.85
CA ARG A 155 10.38 -1.15 5.57
C ARG A 155 11.26 -0.02 5.07
N LEU A 156 10.93 1.24 5.37
CA LEU A 156 11.70 2.42 4.97
C LEU A 156 12.94 2.62 5.84
N ASP A 157 12.85 2.26 7.12
CA ASP A 157 13.93 2.49 8.07
C ASP A 157 15.10 1.51 7.86
N GLY A 158 14.83 0.25 7.53
CA GLY A 158 15.86 -0.77 7.38
C GLY A 158 15.43 -2.09 6.72
N GLY A 159 14.42 -2.07 5.83
CA GLY A 159 14.09 -3.24 5.01
C GLY A 159 15.28 -3.69 4.15
N PRO A 160 15.31 -4.95 3.66
CA PRO A 160 16.42 -5.43 2.83
C PRO A 160 16.49 -4.61 1.53
N SER A 161 17.37 -3.63 1.51
CA SER A 161 17.84 -2.97 0.29
C SER A 161 19.33 -3.17 0.15
N SER A 162 19.67 -3.73 -1.00
CA SER A 162 20.93 -3.58 -1.69
C SER A 162 21.33 -2.10 -1.71
N ALA A 163 22.58 -1.83 -1.31
CA ALA A 163 23.37 -0.61 -1.45
C ALA A 163 22.71 0.77 -1.14
N PRO A 164 23.44 1.69 -0.46
CA PRO A 164 23.01 3.09 -0.43
C PRO A 164 22.88 3.63 -1.86
N PRO A 165 21.95 4.57 -2.11
CA PRO A 165 21.77 5.16 -3.42
C PRO A 165 23.09 5.76 -3.93
N GLU A 166 23.27 5.75 -5.24
CA GLU A 166 24.31 6.58 -5.85
C GLU A 166 24.08 8.04 -5.46
N LYS A 167 25.18 8.80 -5.30
CA LYS A 167 25.23 10.21 -4.89
C LYS A 167 23.97 11.00 -5.26
N LEU A 168 23.25 11.49 -4.25
CA LEU A 168 22.06 12.32 -4.43
C LEU A 168 22.39 13.68 -5.05
N THR A 169 21.50 14.17 -5.92
CA THR A 169 21.61 15.45 -6.60
C THR A 169 20.41 16.34 -6.26
N LYS A 170 20.68 17.55 -5.79
CA LYS A 170 19.66 18.57 -5.51
C LYS A 170 19.34 19.33 -6.78
N GLY A 171 18.06 19.40 -7.13
CA GLY A 171 17.55 20.21 -8.22
C GLY A 171 17.15 21.62 -7.78
N LYS A 172 16.61 22.39 -8.73
CA LYS A 172 16.06 23.72 -8.47
C LYS A 172 14.66 23.60 -7.88
N GLU A 173 14.32 24.54 -7.00
CA GLU A 173 12.96 24.66 -6.48
C GLU A 173 11.92 24.75 -7.61
N THR A 174 10.79 24.08 -7.40
CA THR A 174 9.67 23.99 -8.33
C THR A 174 8.37 23.79 -7.55
N LYS A 175 7.26 23.57 -8.25
CA LYS A 175 5.96 23.24 -7.64
C LYS A 175 5.46 21.86 -8.03
N VAL A 176 4.92 21.14 -7.06
CA VAL A 176 4.10 19.94 -7.25
C VAL A 176 2.73 20.19 -6.65
N ASP A 177 1.69 20.16 -7.48
CA ASP A 177 0.30 20.40 -7.09
C ASP A 177 0.13 21.68 -6.24
N GLY A 178 0.86 22.74 -6.63
CA GLY A 178 0.86 24.04 -5.96
C GLY A 178 1.83 24.18 -4.78
N THR A 179 2.38 23.09 -4.27
CA THR A 179 3.34 23.06 -3.14
C THR A 179 4.75 23.32 -3.62
N ASP A 180 5.46 24.26 -2.98
CA ASP A 180 6.87 24.54 -3.26
C ASP A 180 7.76 23.39 -2.76
N VAL A 181 8.54 22.82 -3.67
CA VAL A 181 9.37 21.64 -3.42
C VAL A 181 10.75 21.78 -4.06
N VAL A 182 11.73 21.11 -3.44
CA VAL A 182 13.04 20.86 -4.03
C VAL A 182 13.11 19.39 -4.46
N PRO A 183 13.33 19.10 -5.75
CA PRO A 183 13.54 17.73 -6.21
C PRO A 183 14.95 17.26 -5.84
N VAL A 184 15.05 16.06 -5.28
CA VAL A 184 16.30 15.36 -4.99
C VAL A 184 16.30 14.06 -5.79
N SER A 185 17.25 13.92 -6.72
CA SER A 185 17.35 12.75 -7.59
C SER A 185 18.52 11.84 -7.22
N GLY A 186 18.37 10.55 -7.48
CA GLY A 186 19.40 9.53 -7.27
C GLY A 186 19.16 8.31 -8.15
N ARG A 187 20.03 7.31 -8.01
CA ARG A 187 19.81 5.98 -8.59
C ARG A 187 19.84 4.92 -7.51
N ASN A 188 19.00 3.90 -7.67
CA ASN A 188 19.01 2.72 -6.84
C ASN A 188 18.81 1.48 -7.70
N ASP A 189 19.72 0.50 -7.65
CA ASP A 189 19.62 -0.78 -8.37
C ASP A 189 19.18 -0.64 -9.86
N GLY A 190 19.70 0.38 -10.54
CA GLY A 190 19.39 0.67 -11.95
C GLY A 190 18.13 1.51 -12.20
N SER A 191 17.28 1.73 -11.18
CA SER A 191 16.16 2.66 -11.20
C SER A 191 16.62 4.11 -11.04
N GLU A 192 15.95 5.02 -11.75
CA GLU A 192 16.02 6.47 -11.49
C GLU A 192 14.95 6.83 -10.46
N VAL A 193 15.36 7.50 -9.37
CA VAL A 193 14.46 7.93 -8.28
C VAL A 193 14.52 9.44 -8.16
N VAL A 194 13.35 10.08 -7.98
CA VAL A 194 13.24 11.50 -7.66
C VAL A 194 12.29 11.69 -6.48
N LEU A 195 12.78 12.33 -5.42
CA LEU A 195 12.04 12.74 -4.25
C LEU A 195 11.69 14.22 -4.37
N PHE A 196 10.43 14.59 -4.19
CA PHE A 196 9.97 15.98 -4.16
C PHE A 196 9.67 16.33 -2.71
N ILE A 197 10.49 17.21 -2.13
CA ILE A 197 10.53 17.51 -0.70
C ILE A 197 10.15 18.97 -0.50
N THR A 198 9.30 19.30 0.48
CA THR A 198 8.86 20.70 0.69
C THR A 198 10.05 21.63 0.89
N SER A 199 10.04 22.77 0.20
CA SER A 199 11.13 23.76 0.26
C SER A 199 11.29 24.41 1.64
N LYS A 200 10.21 24.42 2.42
CA LYS A 200 10.20 24.93 3.80
C LYS A 200 10.15 23.78 4.78
N ASP A 201 10.58 24.07 6.00
CA ASP A 201 10.40 23.19 7.14
C ASP A 201 8.95 22.69 7.24
N PRO A 202 8.74 21.45 7.69
CA PRO A 202 9.77 20.52 8.16
C PRO A 202 10.36 19.61 7.06
N HIS A 203 10.36 20.05 5.80
CA HIS A 203 10.92 19.29 4.66
C HIS A 203 10.28 17.91 4.46
N ARG A 204 8.97 17.88 4.23
CA ARG A 204 8.22 16.62 4.03
C ARG A 204 8.35 16.10 2.61
N LEU A 205 8.42 14.78 2.47
CA LEU A 205 8.23 14.12 1.18
C LEU A 205 6.77 14.28 0.75
N VAL A 206 6.52 14.95 -0.38
CA VAL A 206 5.17 15.07 -0.95
C VAL A 206 4.95 14.16 -2.14
N ARG A 207 6.03 13.81 -2.86
CA ARG A 207 5.99 12.86 -3.96
C ARG A 207 7.33 12.15 -4.12
N ALA A 208 7.29 10.86 -4.42
CA ALA A 208 8.43 10.09 -4.90
C ALA A 208 8.07 9.47 -6.25
N THR A 209 8.98 9.53 -7.21
CA THR A 209 8.85 8.84 -8.49
C THR A 209 10.00 7.89 -8.70
N GLU A 210 9.71 6.72 -9.23
CA GLU A 210 10.69 5.72 -9.63
C GLU A 210 10.47 5.34 -11.09
N LYS A 211 11.56 5.19 -11.84
CA LYS A 211 11.54 4.72 -13.22
C LYS A 211 12.58 3.63 -13.44
N MET A 212 12.13 2.47 -13.92
CA MET A 212 12.97 1.37 -14.38
C MET A 212 12.52 0.94 -15.78
N GLY A 213 13.30 1.28 -16.80
CA GLY A 213 12.88 1.10 -18.20
C GLY A 213 11.58 1.85 -18.50
N ASP A 214 10.52 1.11 -18.86
CA ASP A 214 9.18 1.65 -19.13
C ASP A 214 8.26 1.66 -17.89
N LEU A 215 8.64 0.95 -16.82
CA LEU A 215 7.92 0.96 -15.56
C LEU A 215 8.13 2.30 -14.85
N LYS A 216 7.02 2.93 -14.49
CA LYS A 216 6.94 4.19 -13.75
C LYS A 216 6.03 3.98 -12.56
N THR A 217 6.56 4.32 -11.39
CA THR A 217 5.82 4.34 -10.13
C THR A 217 5.86 5.76 -9.57
N ALA A 218 4.73 6.22 -9.04
CA ALA A 218 4.61 7.48 -8.34
C ALA A 218 3.90 7.24 -7.01
N MET A 219 4.50 7.68 -5.92
CA MET A 219 3.91 7.72 -4.58
C MET A 219 3.72 9.18 -4.20
N THR A 220 2.51 9.57 -3.82
CA THR A 220 2.19 10.90 -3.28
C THR A 220 1.84 10.73 -1.81
N LEU A 221 2.38 11.61 -0.96
CA LEU A 221 2.13 11.59 0.47
C LEU A 221 1.60 12.96 0.90
N THR A 222 0.47 12.92 1.58
CA THR A 222 -0.28 14.11 2.01
C THR A 222 -0.81 13.88 3.43
N ASP A 223 -1.41 14.93 4.02
CA ASP A 223 -2.17 14.80 5.27
C ASP A 223 -1.40 14.18 6.45
N TYR A 224 -0.10 14.47 6.52
CA TYR A 224 0.74 14.12 7.66
C TYR A 224 0.09 14.52 8.99
N ASN A 225 -0.07 13.56 9.88
CA ASN A 225 -0.66 13.71 11.22
C ASN A 225 -2.11 14.22 11.22
N ARG A 226 -2.86 14.03 10.14
CA ARG A 226 -4.32 14.28 10.09
C ARG A 226 -5.10 13.02 10.48
N PRO A 227 -6.21 13.14 11.23
CA PRO A 227 -7.01 11.97 11.60
C PRO A 227 -7.51 11.18 10.39
N VAL A 228 -7.44 9.86 10.46
CA VAL A 228 -8.09 8.98 9.49
C VAL A 228 -9.61 9.15 9.60
N PRO A 229 -10.36 9.21 8.49
CA PRO A 229 -11.82 9.22 8.53
C PRO A 229 -12.34 8.07 9.37
N THR A 230 -13.29 8.31 10.28
CA THR A 230 -13.72 7.32 11.30
C THR A 230 -15.01 6.59 10.98
N ALA A 231 -15.78 7.06 9.99
CA ALA A 231 -17.06 6.46 9.60
C ALA A 231 -16.90 4.97 9.27
N THR A 232 -17.88 4.16 9.70
CA THR A 232 -17.98 2.74 9.38
C THR A 232 -19.31 2.45 8.69
N PRO A 233 -19.39 1.43 7.83
CA PRO A 233 -20.64 1.03 7.20
C PRO A 233 -21.67 0.53 8.22
N SER A 234 -22.96 0.67 7.91
CA SER A 234 -24.01 0.12 8.73
C SER A 234 -24.01 -1.42 8.70
N LYS A 235 -24.73 -2.05 9.65
CA LYS A 235 -24.96 -3.50 9.63
C LYS A 235 -25.77 -3.95 8.40
N GLU A 236 -26.65 -3.10 7.89
CA GLU A 236 -27.45 -3.39 6.69
C GLU A 236 -26.57 -3.40 5.43
N ASP A 237 -25.63 -2.46 5.36
CA ASP A 237 -24.66 -2.35 4.26
C ASP A 237 -23.57 -3.43 4.32
N SER A 238 -23.49 -4.18 5.42
CA SER A 238 -22.40 -5.14 5.69
C SER A 238 -22.87 -6.59 5.74
N VAL A 239 -21.99 -7.50 5.36
CA VAL A 239 -22.12 -8.95 5.48
C VAL A 239 -20.94 -9.51 6.23
N ASP A 240 -21.20 -10.37 7.20
CA ASP A 240 -20.15 -11.07 7.92
C ASP A 240 -19.32 -11.99 6.99
N VAL A 241 -18.00 -11.92 7.11
CA VAL A 241 -17.03 -12.70 6.32
C VAL A 241 -17.25 -14.21 6.40
N SER A 242 -17.73 -14.72 7.53
CA SER A 242 -18.06 -16.15 7.70
C SER A 242 -19.11 -16.64 6.70
N LYS A 243 -19.99 -15.75 6.20
CA LYS A 243 -20.98 -16.11 5.18
C LYS A 243 -20.36 -16.32 3.80
N ILE A 244 -19.14 -15.83 3.55
CA ILE A 244 -18.39 -16.04 2.31
C ILE A 244 -17.65 -17.37 2.32
N GLN A 245 -17.05 -17.74 3.46
CA GLN A 245 -16.31 -18.99 3.60
C GLN A 245 -17.19 -20.23 3.33
N ASN A 246 -18.50 -20.10 3.56
CA ASN A 246 -19.51 -21.11 3.25
C ASN A 246 -19.85 -21.24 1.75
N LEU A 247 -19.24 -20.44 0.86
CA LEU A 247 -19.47 -20.52 -0.60
C LEU A 247 -18.60 -21.57 -1.29
N SER A 248 -17.63 -22.17 -0.59
CA SER A 248 -16.93 -23.38 -1.04
C SER A 248 -17.86 -24.59 -0.88
N PRO A 249 -18.27 -25.28 -1.96
CA PRO A 249 -18.86 -26.59 -1.81
C PRO A 249 -17.79 -27.53 -1.23
N GLU A 250 -18.13 -28.14 -0.10
CA GLU A 250 -17.55 -29.32 0.54
C GLU A 250 -16.54 -30.08 -0.34
N ALA A 251 -15.25 -29.93 -0.03
CA ALA A 251 -14.24 -30.90 -0.46
C ALA A 251 -14.00 -31.86 0.71
N THR A 252 -14.83 -32.90 0.83
CA THR A 252 -14.48 -34.28 1.26
C THR A 252 -15.74 -35.16 1.22
N PRO A 253 -15.85 -36.15 0.29
CA PRO A 253 -16.85 -37.20 0.40
C PRO A 253 -16.61 -38.03 1.68
N PRO A 254 -17.66 -38.59 2.32
CA PRO A 254 -17.49 -39.46 3.48
C PRO A 254 -16.56 -40.61 3.10
N GLN A 255 -15.47 -40.74 3.87
CA GLN A 255 -14.52 -41.82 3.74
C GLN A 255 -15.28 -43.14 3.93
N ALA A 256 -15.41 -43.92 2.86
CA ALA A 256 -15.95 -45.26 2.94
C ALA A 256 -15.12 -46.04 3.95
N ALA A 257 -15.79 -46.58 4.97
CA ALA A 257 -15.18 -47.46 5.96
C ALA A 257 -14.39 -48.56 5.25
N ALA A 258 -13.10 -48.66 5.57
CA ALA A 258 -12.31 -49.80 5.18
C ALA A 258 -12.92 -51.06 5.84
N PRO A 259 -13.06 -52.18 5.11
CA PRO A 259 -13.53 -53.41 5.73
C PRO A 259 -12.52 -53.87 6.78
N ASP A 260 -13.03 -54.21 7.96
CA ASP A 260 -12.32 -54.86 9.06
C ASP A 260 -11.49 -56.03 8.51
N ARG A 261 -10.16 -55.93 8.60
CA ARG A 261 -9.30 -57.12 8.57
C ARG A 261 -9.22 -57.68 9.98
N ALA A 262 -10.31 -58.32 10.39
CA ALA A 262 -10.28 -59.35 11.41
C ALA A 262 -10.15 -60.72 10.74
N ALA A 263 -9.09 -61.42 11.16
CA ALA A 263 -8.93 -62.87 11.16
C ALA A 263 -8.48 -63.59 9.86
N TRP A 264 -7.44 -64.42 10.09
CA TRP A 264 -6.84 -65.51 9.31
C TRP A 264 -5.76 -65.13 8.30
#